data_AF-A0AAV7RN32-F1
#
_entry.id   AF-A0AAV7RN32-F1
#
_cell.length_a   1.000
_cell.length_b   1.000
_cell.length_c   1.000
_cell.angle_alpha   90.00
_cell.angle_beta   90.00
_cell.angle_gamma   90.00
#
_symmetry.space_group_name_H-M   'P 1'
#
loop_
_entity.id
_entity.type
_entity.pdbx_description
1 polymer ?
#
loop_
_entity_poly.entity_id
_entity_poly.type
_entity_poly.pdbx_seq_one_letter_code
_entity_poly.pdbx_strand_id
1 'polypeptide(L)'
;MGTWTTCMRNDEYCLAGQAMAVSLVHGGPAPNFVSPVLYQCLVSDAKHVHSSLGDVVDPETQDMLQEIKGGVKNSGRVAGHGNT
;
A
#
# COMPACT_ATOMS: atom_id res chain seq x y z
N MET A 1 18.36 0.47 11.20
CA MET A 1 17.04 0.53 10.54
C MET A 1 16.73 2.00 10.30
N GLY A 2 16.75 2.47 9.05
CA GLY A 2 16.39 3.85 8.71
C GLY A 2 14.88 4.06 8.91
N THR A 3 14.49 5.13 9.60
CA THR A 3 13.07 5.49 9.75
C THR A 3 12.60 6.24 8.51
N TRP A 4 11.32 6.13 8.13
CA TRP A 4 10.72 6.87 7.02
C TRP A 4 10.99 8.38 7.10
N THR A 5 11.01 8.93 8.31
CA THR A 5 11.35 10.32 8.61
C THR A 5 12.79 10.70 8.21
N THR A 6 13.73 9.74 8.31
CA THR A 6 15.12 9.92 7.89
C THR A 6 15.22 9.92 6.37
N CYS A 7 14.54 9.01 5.69
CA CYS A 7 14.50 8.96 4.23
C CYS A 7 13.91 10.23 3.61
N MET A 8 12.85 10.76 4.23
CA MET A 8 12.25 12.04 3.83
C MET A 8 13.21 13.22 4.09
N ARG A 9 13.90 13.25 5.22
CA ARG A 9 14.86 14.32 5.55
C ARG A 9 16.06 14.33 4.61
N ASN A 10 16.48 13.16 4.13
CA ASN A 10 17.65 12.99 3.28
C ASN A 10 17.32 12.97 1.79
N ASP A 11 16.10 13.37 1.39
CA ASP A 11 15.64 13.40 0.00
C ASP A 11 15.80 12.08 -0.76
N GLU A 12 15.84 10.94 -0.05
CA GLU A 12 16.16 9.64 -0.66
C GLU A 12 15.10 9.22 -1.68
N TYR A 13 13.83 9.57 -1.46
CA TYR A 13 12.76 9.32 -2.43
C TYR A 13 12.89 10.17 -3.69
N CYS A 14 13.37 11.42 -3.55
CA CYS A 14 13.64 12.29 -4.69
C CYS A 14 14.80 11.74 -5.52
N LEU A 15 15.89 11.33 -4.86
CA LEU A 15 17.04 10.69 -5.51
C LEU A 15 16.68 9.37 -6.19
N ALA A 16 15.86 8.53 -5.55
CA ALA A 16 15.36 7.30 -6.16
C ALA A 16 14.54 7.58 -7.43
N GLY A 17 13.65 8.57 -7.39
CA GLY A 17 12.89 9.00 -8.56
C GLY A 17 13.78 9.52 -9.70
N GLN A 18 14.82 10.32 -9.37
CA GLN A 18 15.80 10.78 -10.35
C GLN A 18 16.57 9.60 -10.97
N ALA A 19 17.03 8.65 -10.15
CA ALA A 19 17.73 7.46 -10.64
C ALA A 19 16.84 6.63 -11.59
N MET A 20 15.56 6.46 -11.25
CA MET A 20 14.58 5.82 -12.13
C MET A 20 14.42 6.57 -13.46
N ALA A 21 14.27 7.90 -13.42
CA ALA A 21 14.13 8.72 -14.61
C ALA A 21 15.37 8.69 -15.52
N VAL A 22 16.57 8.78 -14.94
CA VAL A 22 17.85 8.68 -15.67
C VAL A 22 17.98 7.33 -16.35
N SER A 23 17.63 6.23 -15.67
CA SER A 23 17.61 4.89 -16.27
C SER A 23 16.71 4.88 -17.50
N LEU A 24 15.45 5.33 -17.36
CA LEU A 24 14.48 5.32 -18.46
C LEU A 24 14.94 6.17 -19.66
N VAL A 25 15.44 7.38 -19.42
CA VAL A 25 15.89 8.30 -20.50
C VAL A 25 17.03 7.73 -21.33
N HIS A 26 17.93 6.96 -20.71
CA HIS A 26 19.09 6.39 -21.38
C HIS A 26 18.85 4.95 -21.89
N GLY A 27 17.61 4.46 -21.85
CA GLY A 27 17.27 3.09 -22.27
C GLY A 27 17.77 2.01 -21.31
N GLY A 28 18.05 2.38 -20.06
CA GLY A 28 18.32 1.46 -18.97
C GLY A 28 17.09 0.65 -18.57
N PRO A 29 17.25 -0.32 -17.65
CA PRO A 29 16.15 -1.18 -17.24
C PRO A 29 15.01 -0.40 -16.61
N ALA A 30 13.78 -0.77 -16.98
CA ALA A 30 12.58 -0.26 -16.34
C ALA A 30 12.50 -0.72 -14.88
N PRO A 31 11.95 0.10 -13.97
CA PRO A 31 11.73 -0.29 -12.58
C PRO A 31 10.63 -1.34 -12.50
N ASN A 32 11.00 -2.63 -12.54
CA ASN A 32 10.07 -3.77 -12.48
C ASN A 32 9.56 -4.10 -11.05
N PHE A 33 9.85 -3.23 -10.08
CA PHE A 33 9.51 -3.45 -8.67
C PHE A 33 8.29 -2.65 -8.21
N VAL A 34 7.75 -1.75 -9.05
CA VAL A 34 6.58 -0.95 -8.71
C VAL A 34 5.29 -1.70 -9.01
N SER A 35 4.30 -1.61 -8.13
CA SER A 35 2.98 -2.19 -8.39
C SER A 35 2.25 -1.43 -9.51
N PRO A 36 1.29 -2.07 -10.21
CA PRO A 36 0.48 -1.39 -11.23
C PRO A 36 -0.21 -0.13 -10.70
N VAL A 37 -0.72 -0.17 -9.46
CA VAL A 37 -1.35 0.98 -8.80
C VAL A 37 -0.35 2.12 -8.59
N LEU A 38 0.85 1.83 -8.10
CA LEU A 38 1.88 2.84 -7.92
C LEU A 38 2.34 3.42 -9.26
N TYR A 39 2.51 2.58 -10.28
CA TYR A 39 2.82 3.05 -11.63
C TYR A 39 1.75 4.01 -12.14
N GLN A 40 0.47 3.69 -11.95
CA GLN A 40 -0.63 4.57 -12.33
C GLN A 40 -0.58 5.92 -11.59
N CYS A 41 -0.20 5.92 -10.31
CA CYS A 41 0.02 7.15 -9.52
C CYS A 41 1.21 7.99 -10.01
N LEU A 42 2.20 7.38 -10.66
CA LEU A 42 3.36 8.10 -11.19
C LEU A 42 3.05 8.76 -12.54
N VAL A 43 2.21 8.12 -13.37
CA VAL A 43 1.90 8.61 -14.72
C VAL A 43 0.61 9.43 -14.79
N SER A 44 -0.26 9.33 -13.77
CA SER A 44 -1.53 10.06 -13.66
C SER A 44 -1.57 10.85 -12.35
N ASP A 45 -2.50 11.81 -12.24
CA ASP A 45 -2.78 12.43 -10.96
C ASP A 45 -3.24 11.39 -9.94
N ALA A 46 -2.60 11.34 -8.76
CA ALA A 46 -2.91 10.38 -7.71
C ALA A 46 -4.39 10.42 -7.27
N LYS A 47 -5.06 11.57 -7.44
CA LYS A 47 -6.49 11.75 -7.15
C LYS A 47 -7.41 10.92 -8.06
N HIS A 48 -6.91 10.49 -9.22
CA HIS A 48 -7.66 9.73 -10.22
C HIS A 48 -7.34 8.23 -10.18
N VAL A 49 -6.44 7.80 -9.29
CA VAL A 49 -6.09 6.38 -9.14
C VAL A 49 -7.04 5.74 -8.14
N HIS A 50 -7.76 4.71 -8.59
CA HIS A 50 -8.66 3.94 -7.75
C HIS A 50 -7.94 2.67 -7.27
N SER A 51 -7.55 2.64 -6.00
CA SER A 51 -7.09 1.41 -5.35
C SER A 51 -8.27 0.61 -4.82
N SER A 52 -8.15 -0.71 -4.96
CA SER A 52 -9.10 -1.68 -4.43
C SER A 52 -8.44 -2.51 -3.35
N LEU A 53 -9.26 -3.22 -2.58
CA LEU A 53 -8.75 -4.16 -1.59
C LEU A 53 -7.97 -5.32 -2.25
N GLY A 54 -8.26 -5.64 -3.52
CA GLY A 54 -7.53 -6.66 -4.28
C GLY A 54 -6.09 -6.28 -4.60
N ASP A 55 -5.73 -5.00 -4.48
CA ASP A 55 -4.38 -4.51 -4.70
C ASP A 55 -3.47 -4.69 -3.47
N VAL A 56 -4.06 -5.07 -2.33
CA VAL A 56 -3.32 -5.39 -1.10
C VAL A 56 -2.86 -6.84 -1.19
N VAL A 57 -1.54 -7.03 -1.34
CA VAL A 57 -0.93 -8.37 -1.45
C VAL A 57 -0.82 -9.06 -0.09
N ASP A 58 -0.75 -8.29 0.99
CA ASP A 58 -0.65 -8.82 2.35
C ASP A 58 -2.04 -9.25 2.87
N PRO A 59 -2.27 -10.56 3.11
CA PRO A 59 -3.59 -11.07 3.45
C PRO A 59 -4.07 -10.60 4.83
N GLU A 60 -3.17 -10.47 5.81
CA GLU A 60 -3.52 -9.98 7.15
C GLU A 60 -4.01 -8.53 7.09
N THR A 61 -3.28 -7.68 6.37
CA THR A 61 -3.69 -6.30 6.10
C THR A 61 -5.00 -6.23 5.34
N GLN A 62 -5.20 -7.12 4.37
CA GLN A 62 -6.43 -7.21 3.59
C GLN A 62 -7.63 -7.52 4.50
N ASP A 63 -7.52 -8.51 5.37
CA ASP A 63 -8.57 -8.92 6.31
C ASP A 63 -8.91 -7.80 7.30
N MET A 64 -7.89 -7.14 7.87
CA MET A 64 -8.09 -5.99 8.75
C MET A 64 -8.85 -4.86 8.04
N LEU A 65 -8.49 -4.56 6.79
CA LEU A 65 -9.18 -3.55 5.99
C LEU A 65 -10.62 -3.97 5.65
N GLN A 66 -10.89 -5.26 5.42
CA GLN A 66 -12.25 -5.78 5.26
C GLN A 66 -13.09 -5.58 6.52
N GLU A 67 -12.52 -5.88 7.68
CA GLU A 67 -13.21 -5.73 8.96
C GLU A 67 -13.56 -4.26 9.24
N ILE A 68 -12.61 -3.35 9.03
CA ILE A 68 -12.83 -1.90 9.17
C ILE A 68 -13.91 -1.43 8.20
N LYS A 69 -13.87 -1.88 6.93
CA LYS A 69 -14.87 -1.54 5.91
C LYS A 69 -16.25 -2.10 6.21
N GLY A 70 -16.32 -3.33 6.75
CA GLY A 70 -17.57 -4.01 7.11
C GLY A 70 -18.26 -3.45 8.35
N GLY A 71 -17.59 -2.54 9.06
CA GLY A 71 -17.97 -2.10 10.40
C GLY A 71 -17.73 -3.23 11.39
N VAL A 72 -17.05 -2.95 12.50
CA VAL A 72 -16.83 -3.90 13.60
C VAL A 72 -18.15 -4.61 13.92
N LYS A 73 -18.28 -5.87 13.48
CA LYS A 73 -19.36 -6.72 13.93
C LYS A 73 -18.93 -7.18 15.32
N ASN A 74 -19.40 -6.49 16.35
CA ASN A 74 -19.41 -7.05 17.69
C ASN A 74 -20.27 -8.33 17.65
N SER A 75 -19.64 -9.44 17.27
CA SER A 75 -20.18 -10.76 17.51
C SER A 75 -20.00 -11.00 19.00
N GLY A 76 -20.94 -10.46 19.78
CA GLY A 76 -21.07 -10.73 21.18
C GLY A 76 -21.08 -12.25 21.36
N ARG A 77 -20.01 -12.80 21.93
CA ARG A 77 -20.00 -14.16 22.45
C ARG A 77 -20.88 -14.20 23.69
N VAL A 78 -22.21 -14.15 23.51
CA VAL A 78 -23.16 -14.60 24.53
C VAL A 78 -23.46 -16.08 24.27
N ALA A 79 -22.48 -16.94 24.56
CA ALA A 79 -22.79 -18.35 24.83
C ALA A 79 -23.13 -18.46 26.32
N GLY A 80 -24.38 -18.10 26.64
CA GLY A 80 -24.99 -18.46 27.91
C GLY A 80 -24.97 -19.99 28.03
N HIS A 81 -24.15 -20.51 28.93
CA HIS A 81 -24.31 -21.87 29.42
C HIS A 81 -25.57 -21.89 30.28
N GLY A 82 -26.67 -22.34 29.67
CA GLY A 82 -27.87 -22.72 30.38
C GLY A 82 -27.56 -23.90 31.30
N ASN A 83 -27.84 -23.68 32.58
CA ASN A 83 -27.97 -24.70 33.61
C ASN A 83 -29.16 -25.62 33.28
N THR A 84 -28.90 -26.91 33.09
CA THR A 84 -29.69 -28.07 33.58
C THR A 84 -28.89 -29.34 33.35
#